data_AF-A0A3M6K3J5-F1
#
_entry.id   AF-A0A3M6K3J5-F1
#
_cell.length_a   1.000
_cell.length_b   1.000
_cell.length_c   1.000
_cell.angle_alpha   90.00
_cell.angle_beta   90.00
_cell.angle_gamma   90.00
#
_symmetry.space_group_name_H-M   'P 1'
#
loop_
_entity.id
_entity.type
_entity.pdbx_description
1 polymer ?
#
loop_
_entity_poly.entity_id
_entity_poly.type
_entity_poly.pdbx_seq_one_letter_code
_entity_poly.pdbx_strand_id
1 'polypeptide(L)'
;MVKVIQVAIVFGILSSGLVTINDYAFADIHLANFVDPDKNPHHYLDRYYNEPTYKSWFDRNYPNITIEQAVGIINDDSVINSILKKEIMPEADATQVSQETTRVNNSETAHMILAIGGLGILFGAVYGIKRKVNDNTRQISINKNSIKNKIIKPITRTTPIEILQTRLAKGEISFEEFERLEKKLHPN
;
A
#
# COMPACT_ATOMS: atom_id res chain seq x y z
N MET A 1 -22.81 -29.05 -38.98
CA MET A 1 -23.01 -27.95 -39.94
C MET A 1 -23.54 -26.73 -39.20
N VAL A 2 -22.66 -25.82 -38.77
CA VAL A 2 -23.08 -24.54 -38.17
C VAL A 2 -22.96 -23.49 -39.27
N LYS A 3 -24.07 -22.85 -39.62
CA LYS A 3 -24.14 -21.79 -40.64
C LYS A 3 -23.52 -20.52 -40.10
N VAL A 4 -22.44 -20.07 -40.73
CA VAL A 4 -21.83 -18.75 -40.53
C VAL A 4 -22.62 -17.70 -41.32
N ILE A 5 -23.06 -16.64 -40.64
CA ILE A 5 -23.72 -15.49 -41.24
C ILE A 5 -22.61 -14.55 -41.74
N GLN A 6 -22.52 -14.35 -43.07
CA GLN A 6 -21.64 -13.35 -43.64
C GLN A 6 -22.34 -11.99 -43.69
N VAL A 7 -21.74 -10.98 -43.07
CA VAL A 7 -22.09 -9.57 -43.25
C VAL A 7 -21.01 -8.95 -44.13
N ALA A 8 -21.38 -8.61 -45.36
CA ALA A 8 -20.52 -7.91 -46.31
C ALA A 8 -20.66 -6.40 -46.11
N ILE A 9 -19.57 -5.73 -45.71
CA ILE A 9 -19.47 -4.26 -45.77
C ILE A 9 -18.57 -3.93 -46.96
N VAL A 10 -19.17 -3.32 -47.97
CA VAL A 10 -18.52 -2.84 -49.20
C VAL A 10 -17.83 -1.51 -48.88
N PHE A 11 -16.51 -1.50 -48.89
CA PHE A 11 -15.73 -0.28 -49.18
C PHE A 11 -14.76 -0.59 -50.32
N GLY A 12 -14.78 0.28 -51.32
CA GLY A 12 -14.11 0.10 -52.59
C GLY A 12 -12.58 0.20 -52.51
N ILE A 13 -11.94 -0.78 -53.17
CA ILE A 13 -10.73 -0.68 -53.99
C ILE A 13 -9.57 0.16 -53.41
N LEU A 14 -8.61 -0.49 -52.75
CA LEU A 14 -7.23 -0.59 -53.28
C LEU A 14 -6.41 -1.64 -52.50
N SER A 15 -5.96 -2.66 -53.26
CA SER A 15 -4.67 -3.35 -53.12
C SER A 15 -4.32 -4.09 -51.80
N SER A 16 -4.35 -5.42 -51.91
CA SER A 16 -3.28 -6.34 -51.48
C SER A 16 -2.84 -6.32 -50.02
N GLY A 17 -3.53 -7.08 -49.18
CA GLY A 17 -3.03 -7.52 -47.88
C GLY A 17 -4.11 -8.21 -47.08
N LEU A 18 -4.13 -9.54 -47.09
CA LEU A 18 -4.93 -10.32 -46.16
C LEU A 18 -4.32 -10.12 -44.75
N VAL A 19 -4.76 -9.10 -44.01
CA VAL A 19 -4.47 -9.02 -42.58
C VAL A 19 -5.56 -9.83 -41.88
N THR A 20 -5.25 -11.11 -41.67
CA THR A 20 -5.93 -11.94 -40.67
C THR A 20 -5.80 -11.22 -39.34
N ILE A 21 -6.88 -10.63 -38.83
CA ILE A 21 -6.95 -10.16 -37.44
C ILE A 21 -7.15 -11.38 -36.52
N ASN A 22 -6.15 -12.27 -36.50
CA ASN A 22 -5.89 -13.11 -35.34
C ASN A 22 -5.07 -12.27 -34.36
N ASP A 23 -5.30 -12.48 -33.07
CA ASP A 23 -4.45 -12.03 -31.97
C ASP A 23 -4.38 -10.51 -31.75
N TYR A 24 -5.47 -9.95 -31.23
CA TYR A 24 -5.32 -8.88 -30.26
C TYR A 24 -4.59 -9.48 -29.05
N ALA A 25 -3.31 -9.14 -28.97
CA ALA A 25 -2.34 -9.49 -27.96
C ALA A 25 -2.89 -9.32 -26.53
N PHE A 26 -3.58 -10.35 -26.03
CA PHE A 26 -3.41 -10.75 -24.64
C PHE A 26 -1.93 -11.06 -24.52
N ALA A 27 -1.19 -10.17 -23.84
CA ALA A 27 0.12 -10.50 -23.33
C ALA A 27 0.05 -11.91 -22.75
N ASP A 28 1.04 -12.74 -23.08
CA ASP A 28 1.16 -14.14 -22.67
C ASP A 28 1.10 -14.25 -21.14
N ILE A 29 -0.12 -14.25 -20.57
CA ILE A 29 -0.36 -14.50 -19.17
C ILE A 29 -0.24 -16.01 -19.05
N HIS A 30 0.97 -16.47 -18.76
CA HIS A 30 1.30 -17.88 -18.66
C HIS A 30 0.57 -18.49 -17.45
N LEU A 31 -0.69 -18.89 -17.64
CA LEU A 31 -1.51 -19.59 -16.65
C LEU A 31 -0.84 -20.91 -16.28
N ALA A 32 -0.80 -21.21 -14.98
CA ALA A 32 -0.27 -22.48 -14.52
C ALA A 32 -1.20 -23.63 -14.95
N ASN A 33 -0.63 -24.80 -15.28
CA ASN A 33 -1.36 -25.93 -15.87
C ASN A 33 -2.57 -26.45 -15.06
N PHE A 34 -2.68 -26.12 -13.77
CA PHE A 34 -3.81 -26.51 -12.92
C PHE A 34 -4.99 -25.54 -12.98
N VAL A 35 -4.79 -24.37 -13.61
CA VAL A 35 -5.79 -23.32 -13.73
C VAL A 35 -6.66 -23.64 -14.95
N ASP A 36 -7.95 -23.69 -14.71
CA ASP A 36 -8.98 -23.94 -15.71
C ASP A 36 -9.39 -22.58 -16.32
N PRO A 37 -9.20 -22.36 -17.63
CA PRO A 37 -9.53 -21.10 -18.28
C PRO A 37 -11.02 -20.72 -18.17
N ASP A 38 -11.90 -21.71 -18.01
CA ASP A 38 -13.34 -21.51 -17.90
C ASP A 38 -13.79 -21.17 -16.47
N LYS A 39 -12.87 -21.18 -15.49
CA LYS A 39 -13.14 -20.84 -14.09
C LYS A 39 -12.62 -19.47 -13.73
N ASN A 40 -13.36 -18.79 -12.84
CA ASN A 40 -12.96 -17.48 -12.35
C ASN A 40 -11.62 -17.58 -11.57
N PRO A 41 -10.58 -16.80 -11.91
CA PRO A 41 -9.30 -16.77 -11.20
C PRO A 41 -9.42 -16.58 -9.69
N HIS A 42 -10.40 -15.80 -9.22
CA HIS A 42 -10.65 -15.57 -7.79
C HIS A 42 -11.03 -16.84 -7.02
N HIS A 43 -11.64 -17.82 -7.69
CA HIS A 43 -11.96 -19.12 -7.08
C HIS A 43 -10.68 -19.81 -6.58
N TYR A 44 -9.57 -19.69 -7.30
CA TYR A 44 -8.31 -20.30 -6.92
C TYR A 44 -7.60 -19.56 -5.77
N LEU A 45 -7.77 -18.24 -5.69
CA LEU A 45 -7.29 -17.44 -4.56
C LEU A 45 -8.03 -17.78 -3.28
N ASP A 46 -9.35 -17.83 -3.35
CA ASP A 46 -10.20 -18.13 -2.20
C ASP A 46 -9.81 -19.47 -1.56
N ARG A 47 -9.60 -20.49 -2.40
CA ARG A 47 -9.11 -21.80 -1.95
C ARG A 47 -7.71 -21.73 -1.36
N TYR A 48 -6.80 -20.96 -1.94
CA TYR A 48 -5.44 -20.82 -1.40
C TYR A 48 -5.40 -20.21 0.00
N TYR A 49 -6.25 -19.23 0.30
CA TYR A 49 -6.28 -18.58 1.61
C TYR A 49 -7.17 -19.28 2.63
N ASN A 50 -8.21 -20.00 2.19
CA ASN A 50 -9.21 -20.59 3.08
C ASN A 50 -9.10 -22.11 3.24
N GLU A 51 -8.43 -22.83 2.33
CA GLU A 51 -8.24 -24.29 2.41
C GLU A 51 -6.75 -24.65 2.69
N PRO A 52 -6.38 -25.02 3.94
CA PRO A 52 -4.98 -25.34 4.29
C PRO A 52 -4.37 -26.48 3.48
N THR A 53 -5.19 -27.45 3.08
CA THR A 53 -4.80 -28.60 2.25
C THR A 53 -4.44 -28.16 0.83
N TYR A 54 -5.23 -27.25 0.25
CA TYR A 54 -4.99 -26.69 -1.07
C TYR A 54 -3.74 -25.80 -1.07
N LYS A 55 -3.56 -24.98 -0.03
CA LYS A 55 -2.35 -24.18 0.16
C LYS A 55 -1.09 -25.06 0.20
N SER A 56 -1.10 -26.10 1.02
CA SER A 56 0.03 -27.01 1.18
C SER A 56 0.36 -27.79 -0.10
N TRP A 57 -0.66 -28.08 -0.91
CA TRP A 57 -0.48 -28.65 -2.25
C TRP A 57 0.15 -27.63 -3.20
N PHE A 58 -0.36 -26.40 -3.25
CA PHE A 58 0.19 -25.36 -4.12
C PHE A 58 1.66 -25.07 -3.80
N ASP A 59 1.99 -24.82 -2.52
CA ASP A 59 3.35 -24.50 -2.06
C ASP A 59 4.37 -25.60 -2.43
N ARG A 60 3.92 -26.87 -2.49
CA ARG A 60 4.78 -28.03 -2.83
C ARG A 60 5.00 -28.18 -4.34
N ASN A 61 3.97 -27.93 -5.14
CA ASN A 61 4.01 -28.16 -6.59
C ASN A 61 4.52 -26.93 -7.37
N TYR A 62 4.38 -25.74 -6.79
CA TYR A 62 4.70 -24.46 -7.43
C TYR A 62 5.55 -23.56 -6.51
N PRO A 63 6.73 -24.02 -6.02
CA PRO A 63 7.52 -23.28 -5.03
C PRO A 63 8.10 -21.95 -5.53
N ASN A 64 8.17 -21.77 -6.86
CA ASN A 64 8.84 -20.63 -7.50
C ASN A 64 7.87 -19.57 -8.04
N ILE A 65 6.56 -19.74 -7.84
CA ILE A 65 5.54 -18.80 -8.33
C ILE A 65 4.49 -18.55 -7.26
N THR A 66 3.93 -17.35 -7.25
CA THR A 66 2.83 -17.00 -6.34
C THR A 66 1.48 -17.46 -6.92
N ILE A 67 0.45 -17.64 -6.08
CA ILE A 67 -0.87 -18.09 -6.55
C ILE A 67 -1.48 -17.06 -7.50
N GLU A 68 -1.22 -15.78 -7.25
CA GLU A 68 -1.68 -14.64 -8.03
C GLU A 68 -1.07 -14.65 -9.44
N GLN A 69 0.23 -14.90 -9.53
CA GLN A 69 0.92 -15.10 -10.81
C GLN A 69 0.40 -16.36 -11.53
N ALA A 70 0.19 -17.45 -10.80
CA ALA A 70 -0.25 -18.73 -11.36
C ALA A 70 -1.64 -18.64 -12.01
N VAL A 71 -2.53 -17.82 -11.46
CA VAL A 71 -3.91 -17.62 -11.97
C VAL A 71 -4.03 -16.44 -12.94
N GLY A 72 -2.92 -15.77 -13.25
CA GLY A 72 -2.91 -14.64 -14.17
C GLY A 72 -3.44 -13.33 -13.59
N ILE A 73 -3.51 -13.20 -12.27
CA ILE A 73 -3.83 -11.94 -11.59
C ILE A 73 -2.52 -11.18 -11.41
N ILE A 74 -2.28 -10.24 -12.31
CA ILE A 74 -1.10 -9.37 -12.30
C ILE A 74 -1.27 -8.32 -11.18
N ASN A 75 -0.82 -8.65 -9.97
CA ASN A 75 -0.69 -7.69 -8.87
C ASN A 75 0.66 -6.96 -8.93
N ASP A 76 1.11 -6.63 -10.13
CA ASP A 76 2.40 -6.00 -10.32
C ASP A 76 2.17 -4.50 -10.49
N ASP A 77 2.39 -3.75 -9.40
CA ASP A 77 2.44 -2.29 -9.43
C ASP A 77 3.35 -1.80 -10.56
N SER A 78 4.34 -2.60 -11.00
CA SER A 78 5.21 -2.31 -12.14
C SER A 78 4.50 -2.38 -13.51
N VAL A 79 3.57 -3.31 -13.70
CA VAL A 79 2.77 -3.43 -14.94
C VAL A 79 1.73 -2.32 -14.97
N ILE A 80 1.08 -2.03 -13.83
CA ILE A 80 0.20 -0.86 -13.71
C ILE A 80 1.00 0.40 -13.99
N ASN A 81 2.20 0.59 -13.43
CA ASN A 81 3.06 1.73 -13.74
C ASN A 81 3.46 1.79 -15.22
N SER A 82 3.69 0.65 -15.87
CA SER A 82 4.05 0.61 -17.30
C SER A 82 2.88 0.96 -18.22
N ILE A 83 1.67 0.52 -17.86
CA ILE A 83 0.41 0.87 -18.54
C ILE A 83 0.09 2.34 -18.26
N LEU A 84 0.20 2.80 -17.01
CA LEU A 84 0.03 4.19 -16.60
C LEU A 84 1.01 5.12 -17.35
N LYS A 85 2.27 4.69 -17.49
CA LYS A 85 3.30 5.47 -18.18
C LYS A 85 3.11 5.46 -19.70
N LYS A 86 2.58 4.36 -20.27
CA LYS A 86 2.31 4.22 -21.71
C LYS A 86 1.00 4.86 -22.15
N GLU A 87 0.02 4.94 -21.25
CA GLU A 87 -1.37 5.34 -21.55
C GLU A 87 -1.74 6.71 -20.95
N ILE A 88 -1.02 7.20 -19.93
CA ILE A 88 -1.31 8.49 -19.26
C ILE A 88 -0.22 9.55 -19.46
N MET A 89 1.00 9.19 -19.88
CA MET A 89 2.06 10.17 -20.12
C MET A 89 2.75 9.95 -21.48
N PRO A 90 2.19 10.45 -22.59
CA PRO A 90 3.05 10.79 -23.70
C PRO A 90 4.05 11.83 -23.17
N GLU A 91 5.32 11.61 -23.46
CA GLU A 91 6.40 12.55 -23.18
C GLU A 91 5.95 13.96 -23.55
N ALA A 92 6.10 14.90 -22.62
CA ALA A 92 5.50 16.23 -22.68
C ALA A 92 6.11 17.08 -23.80
N ASP A 93 5.75 16.80 -25.05
CA ASP A 93 5.87 17.72 -26.16
C ASP A 93 4.65 18.66 -26.12
N ALA A 94 4.91 19.91 -25.77
CA ALA A 94 3.91 20.97 -25.55
C ALA A 94 3.10 21.38 -26.79
N THR A 95 3.12 20.58 -27.87
CA THR A 95 2.40 20.84 -29.12
C THR A 95 1.11 20.01 -29.26
N GLN A 96 0.79 19.09 -28.33
CA GLN A 96 -0.42 18.24 -28.41
C GLN A 96 -1.49 18.50 -27.31
N VAL A 97 -1.56 19.70 -26.74
CA VAL A 97 -2.62 20.09 -25.77
C VAL A 97 -4.01 20.29 -26.44
N SER A 98 -4.17 19.91 -27.70
CA SER A 98 -5.49 19.77 -28.31
C SER A 98 -5.47 18.62 -29.29
N GLN A 99 -5.81 17.42 -28.80
CA GLN A 99 -6.67 16.43 -29.46
C GLN A 99 -6.49 15.04 -28.83
N GLU A 100 -6.99 14.85 -27.61
CA GLU A 100 -7.66 13.58 -27.30
C GLU A 100 -8.79 13.82 -26.28
N THR A 101 -9.72 14.69 -26.67
CA THR A 101 -11.09 14.58 -26.17
C THR A 101 -11.68 13.39 -26.91
N THR A 102 -11.78 12.23 -26.25
CA THR A 102 -12.81 11.27 -26.65
C THR A 102 -14.10 12.09 -26.71
N ARG A 103 -14.70 12.24 -27.89
CA ARG A 103 -16.02 12.86 -28.04
C ARG A 103 -16.98 12.00 -27.25
N VAL A 104 -17.28 12.44 -26.03
CA VAL A 104 -18.30 11.82 -25.20
C VAL A 104 -19.49 12.78 -25.20
N ASN A 105 -20.41 12.49 -26.10
CA ASN A 105 -21.59 13.29 -26.40
C ASN A 105 -22.79 13.01 -25.47
N ASN A 106 -22.53 12.48 -24.27
CA ASN A 106 -23.53 12.30 -23.23
C ASN A 106 -23.04 12.87 -21.89
N SER A 107 -23.92 13.66 -21.27
CA SER A 107 -23.71 14.30 -19.97
C SER A 107 -23.40 13.30 -18.86
N GLU A 108 -23.94 12.08 -18.95
CA GLU A 108 -23.76 11.01 -17.96
C GLU A 108 -22.30 10.64 -17.75
N THR A 109 -21.53 10.51 -18.82
CA THR A 109 -20.10 10.13 -18.74
C THR A 109 -19.24 11.29 -18.24
N ALA A 110 -19.61 12.54 -18.55
CA ALA A 110 -18.95 13.72 -17.98
C ALA A 110 -19.18 13.81 -16.47
N HIS A 111 -20.39 13.52 -15.99
CA HIS A 111 -20.69 13.43 -14.56
C HIS A 111 -19.92 12.29 -13.89
N MET A 112 -19.79 11.15 -14.56
CA MET A 112 -18.98 10.02 -14.07
C MET A 112 -17.50 10.41 -13.93
N ILE A 113 -16.90 11.06 -14.92
CA ILE A 113 -15.50 11.52 -14.87
C ILE A 113 -15.31 12.56 -13.76
N LEU A 114 -16.22 13.52 -13.64
CA LEU A 114 -16.19 14.52 -12.58
C LEU A 114 -16.30 13.86 -11.19
N ALA A 115 -17.17 12.86 -11.04
CA ALA A 115 -17.37 12.13 -9.80
C ALA A 115 -16.11 11.31 -9.42
N ILE A 116 -15.50 10.60 -10.37
CA ILE A 116 -14.26 9.84 -10.15
C ILE A 116 -13.11 10.78 -9.77
N GLY A 117 -12.94 11.89 -10.49
CA GLY A 117 -11.92 12.90 -10.18
C GLY A 117 -12.12 13.52 -8.80
N GLY A 118 -13.36 13.89 -8.45
CA GLY A 118 -13.70 14.43 -7.13
C GLY A 118 -13.42 13.44 -6.00
N LEU A 119 -13.76 12.16 -6.21
CA LEU A 119 -13.52 11.11 -5.23
C LEU A 119 -12.02 10.88 -4.97
N GLY A 120 -11.19 10.90 -6.02
CA GLY A 120 -9.74 10.79 -5.89
C GLY A 120 -9.11 11.91 -5.04
N ILE A 121 -9.56 13.15 -5.22
CA ILE A 121 -9.10 14.32 -4.44
C ILE A 121 -9.46 14.13 -2.95
N LEU A 122 -10.69 13.70 -2.66
CA LEU A 122 -11.15 13.48 -1.28
C LEU A 122 -10.36 12.37 -0.59
N PHE A 123 -10.16 11.23 -1.25
CA PHE A 123 -9.35 10.14 -0.70
C PHE A 123 -7.89 10.55 -0.47
N GLY A 124 -7.29 11.31 -1.39
CA GLY A 124 -5.94 11.84 -1.23
C GLY A 124 -5.81 12.74 0.01
N ALA A 125 -6.78 13.64 0.22
CA ALA A 125 -6.82 14.50 1.40
C ALA A 125 -6.95 13.70 2.71
N VAL A 126 -7.88 12.75 2.78
CA VAL A 126 -8.09 11.88 3.96
C VAL A 126 -6.85 11.03 4.25
N TYR A 127 -6.24 10.43 3.22
CA TYR A 127 -5.03 9.61 3.37
C TYR A 127 -3.85 10.43 3.91
N GLY A 128 -3.64 11.65 3.40
CA GLY A 128 -2.60 12.56 3.88
C GLY A 128 -2.73 12.90 5.37
N ILE A 129 -3.97 13.14 5.85
CA ILE A 129 -4.25 13.39 7.27
C ILE A 129 -3.97 12.13 8.10
N LYS A 130 -4.45 10.96 7.66
CA LYS A 130 -4.25 9.69 8.37
C LYS A 130 -2.76 9.37 8.57
N ARG A 131 -1.93 9.61 7.56
CA ARG A 131 -0.47 9.43 7.66
C ARG A 131 0.14 10.35 8.73
N LYS A 132 -0.19 11.65 8.71
CA LYS A 132 0.30 12.63 9.69
C LYS A 132 -0.11 12.29 11.12
N VAL A 133 -1.36 11.86 11.34
CA VAL A 133 -1.86 11.45 12.66
C VAL A 133 -1.12 10.21 13.17
N ASN A 134 -0.85 9.24 12.31
CA ASN A 134 -0.11 8.03 12.69
C ASN A 134 1.33 8.36 13.11
N ASP A 135 2.02 9.22 12.37
CA ASP A 135 3.36 9.68 12.72
C ASP A 135 3.39 10.41 14.06
N ASN A 136 2.43 11.33 14.28
CA ASN A 136 2.28 12.03 15.55
C ASN A 136 2.01 11.07 16.71
N THR A 137 1.14 10.08 16.52
CA THR A 137 0.84 9.05 17.52
C THR A 137 2.09 8.27 17.91
N ARG A 138 2.90 7.88 16.91
CA ARG A 138 4.18 7.20 17.13
C ARG A 138 5.15 8.09 17.92
N GLN A 139 5.31 9.35 17.54
CA GLN A 139 6.19 10.29 18.24
C GLN A 139 5.77 10.54 19.69
N ILE A 140 4.46 10.69 19.95
CA ILE A 140 3.93 10.81 21.32
C ILE A 140 4.27 9.57 22.14
N SER A 141 4.12 8.37 21.57
CA SER A 141 4.45 7.13 22.29
C SER A 141 5.95 7.03 22.62
N ILE A 142 6.83 7.44 21.70
CA ILE A 142 8.28 7.47 21.90
C ILE A 142 8.64 8.49 22.99
N ASN A 143 8.10 9.70 22.91
CA ASN A 143 8.34 10.76 23.89
C ASN A 143 7.83 10.36 25.28
N LYS A 144 6.65 9.75 25.38
CA LYS A 144 6.10 9.23 26.64
C LYS A 144 7.04 8.20 27.29
N ASN A 145 7.55 7.26 26.49
CA ASN A 145 8.48 6.25 26.97
C ASN A 145 9.84 6.85 27.37
N SER A 146 10.34 7.82 26.61
CA SER A 146 11.57 8.55 26.92
C SER A 146 11.46 9.30 28.25
N ILE A 147 10.37 10.04 28.48
CA ILE A 147 10.10 10.75 29.74
C ILE A 147 9.98 9.76 30.90
N LYS A 148 9.20 8.68 30.72
CA LYS A 148 9.06 7.64 31.75
C LYS A 148 10.41 7.06 32.16
N ASN A 149 11.27 6.75 31.18
CA ASN A 149 12.53 6.06 31.43
C ASN A 149 13.65 6.97 31.92
N LYS A 150 13.79 8.17 31.35
CA LYS A 150 14.89 9.11 31.67
C LYS A 150 14.58 10.01 32.85
N ILE A 151 13.33 10.41 33.03
CA ILE A 151 12.94 11.41 34.03
C ILE A 151 12.27 10.72 35.21
N ILE A 152 11.20 9.95 34.96
CA ILE A 152 10.35 9.44 36.06
C ILE A 152 11.02 8.27 36.80
N LYS A 153 11.52 7.25 36.08
CA LYS A 153 12.09 6.04 36.70
C LYS A 153 13.21 6.34 37.72
N PRO A 154 14.22 7.19 37.43
CA PRO A 154 15.24 7.52 38.42
C PRO A 154 14.66 8.17 39.66
N ILE A 155 13.78 9.17 39.50
CA ILE A 155 13.14 9.89 40.62
C ILE A 155 12.33 8.94 41.50
N THR A 156 11.58 8.01 40.90
CA THR A 156 10.76 7.05 41.66
C THR A 156 11.56 5.91 42.31
N ARG A 157 12.83 5.73 41.94
CA ARG A 157 13.70 4.68 42.48
C ARG A 157 14.69 5.18 43.51
N THR A 158 14.92 6.49 43.59
CA THR A 158 15.79 7.07 44.61
C THR A 158 15.05 7.19 45.93
N THR A 159 15.66 6.68 47.00
CA THR A 159 15.20 6.93 48.37
C THR A 159 15.57 8.36 48.80
N PRO A 160 14.84 8.98 49.74
CA PRO A 160 15.19 10.31 50.23
C PRO A 160 16.62 10.41 50.78
N ILE A 161 17.15 9.34 51.37
CA ILE A 161 18.54 9.30 51.87
C ILE A 161 19.58 9.32 50.74
N GLU A 162 19.34 8.58 49.65
CA GLU A 162 20.23 8.59 48.46
C GLU A 162 20.26 9.97 47.80
N ILE A 163 19.13 10.70 47.83
CA ILE A 163 19.07 12.09 47.36
C ILE A 163 19.98 12.97 48.22
N LEU A 164 19.92 12.84 49.54
CA LEU A 164 20.78 13.59 50.46
C LEU A 164 22.27 13.26 50.26
N GLN A 165 22.62 11.98 50.10
CA GLN A 165 24.00 11.55 49.82
C GLN A 165 24.52 12.15 48.51
N THR A 166 23.68 12.18 47.46
CA THR A 166 24.03 12.81 46.18
C THR A 166 24.28 14.30 46.33
N ARG A 167 23.48 15.00 47.15
CA ARG A 167 23.64 16.43 47.41
C ARG A 167 24.89 16.74 48.22
N LEU A 168 25.21 15.91 49.22
CA LEU A 168 26.45 16.01 49.98
C LEU A 168 27.67 15.83 49.07
N ALA A 169 27.66 14.81 48.20
CA ALA A 169 28.74 14.53 47.25
C ALA A 169 28.95 15.66 46.23
N LYS A 170 27.87 16.37 45.87
CA LYS A 170 27.92 17.56 45.00
C LYS A 170 28.31 18.84 45.73
N GLY A 171 28.39 18.83 47.06
CA GLY A 171 28.62 20.02 47.88
C GLY A 171 27.41 20.97 47.94
N GLU A 172 26.21 20.50 47.60
CA GLU A 172 24.96 21.28 47.69
C GLU A 172 24.49 21.46 49.15
N ILE A 173 24.93 20.58 50.05
CA ILE A 173 24.65 20.62 51.49
C ILE A 173 25.93 20.33 52.27
N SER A 174 26.05 20.86 53.49
CA SER A 174 27.16 20.50 54.38
C SER A 174 26.95 19.13 55.03
N PHE A 175 28.01 18.57 55.62
CA PHE A 175 27.90 17.31 56.36
C PHE A 175 26.96 17.44 57.57
N GLU A 176 26.99 18.57 58.28
CA GLU A 176 26.10 18.86 59.41
C GLU A 176 24.62 18.98 58.99
N GLU A 177 24.36 19.55 57.81
CA GLU A 177 23.01 19.61 57.23
C GLU A 177 22.51 18.23 56.82
N PHE A 178 23.38 17.40 56.25
CA PHE A 178 23.07 16.01 55.91
C PHE A 178 22.61 15.23 57.15
N GLU A 179 23.39 15.22 58.23
CA GLU A 179 23.05 14.49 59.47
C GLU A 179 21.73 14.98 60.09
N ARG A 180 21.49 16.30 60.09
CA ARG A 180 20.22 16.86 60.57
C ARG A 180 19.02 16.37 59.77
N LEU A 181 19.17 16.27 58.44
CA LEU A 181 18.09 15.83 57.55
C LEU A 181 17.89 14.32 57.62
N GLU A 182 18.96 13.54 57.67
CA GLU A 182 18.92 12.08 57.86
C GLU A 182 18.20 11.71 59.16
N LYS A 183 18.53 12.38 60.28
CA LYS A 183 17.86 12.17 61.58
C LYS A 183 16.37 12.51 61.55
N LYS A 184 15.95 13.48 60.73
CA LYS A 184 14.52 13.82 60.55
C LYS A 184 13.79 12.79 59.67
N LEU A 185 14.51 12.11 58.79
CA LEU A 185 13.99 11.09 57.89
C LEU A 185 13.78 9.75 58.59
N HIS A 186 14.61 9.43 59.58
CA HIS A 186 14.43 8.29 60.47
C HIS A 186 14.35 8.77 61.94
N PRO A 187 13.20 9.33 62.36
CA PRO A 187 12.98 9.59 63.77
C PRO A 187 12.91 8.25 64.51
N ASN A 188 13.82 8.03 65.46
CA ASN A 188 13.78 6.90 66.39
C ASN A 188 12.45 6.80 67.13
#